data_AF-A0A959QZX6-F1
#
_entry.id   AF-A0A959QZX6-F1
#
_cell.length_a   1.000
_cell.length_b   1.000
_cell.length_c   1.000
_cell.angle_alpha   90.00
_cell.angle_beta   90.00
_cell.angle_gamma   90.00
#
_symmetry.space_group_name_H-M   'P 1'
#
loop_
_entity.id
_entity.type
_entity.pdbx_description
1 polymer ?
#
loop_
_entity_poly.entity_id
_entity_poly.type
_entity_poly.pdbx_seq_one_letter_code
_entity_poly.pdbx_strand_id
1 'polypeptide(L)'
;MIGIAEGISFLVLLLIAMPLKYIFKMPEAVKIVGWVHGALFLTFIYFAFEVMGACKKNMGWFAKAFAAAIIPCGTFVFDKQLKKDPELQ
;
A
#
# COMPACT_ATOMS: atom_id res chain seq x y z
N MET A 1 -10.33 -2.11 0.91
CA MET A 1 -10.38 -0.64 0.72
C MET A 1 -9.05 0.04 1.04
N ILE A 2 -8.43 -0.24 2.20
CA ILE A 2 -7.14 0.36 2.61
C ILE A 2 -6.00 0.04 1.62
N GLY A 3 -5.92 -1.19 1.11
CA GLY A 3 -4.89 -1.57 0.12
C GLY A 3 -4.98 -0.79 -1.21
N ILE A 4 -6.19 -0.47 -1.67
CA ILE A 4 -6.39 0.37 -2.86
C ILE A 4 -5.93 1.80 -2.58
N ALA A 5 -6.30 2.36 -1.42
CA ALA A 5 -5.87 3.70 -1.02
C ALA A 5 -4.33 3.81 -0.95
N GLU A 6 -3.66 2.77 -0.45
CA GLU A 6 -2.20 2.65 -0.45
C GLU A 6 -1.59 2.58 -1.85
N GLY A 7 -2.19 1.77 -2.73
CA GLY A 7 -1.74 1.71 -4.13
C GLY A 7 -1.87 3.06 -4.83
N ILE A 8 -2.95 3.79 -4.59
CA ILE A 8 -3.18 5.11 -5.15
C ILE A 8 -2.21 6.13 -4.54
N SER A 9 -2.00 6.13 -3.22
CA SER A 9 -1.08 7.05 -2.55
C SER A 9 0.34 6.89 -3.07
N PHE A 10 0.77 5.65 -3.32
CA PHE A 10 2.09 5.34 -3.87
C PHE A 10 2.25 5.76 -5.33
N LEU A 11 1.21 5.56 -6.16
CA LEU A 11 1.16 6.06 -7.54
C LEU A 11 1.22 7.59 -7.59
N VAL A 12 0.49 8.28 -6.70
CA VAL A 12 0.53 9.74 -6.59
C VAL A 12 1.92 10.22 -6.17
N LEU A 13 2.57 9.52 -5.24
CA LEU A 13 3.94 9.84 -4.82
C LEU A 13 4.94 9.72 -5.98
N LEU A 14 4.87 8.64 -6.76
CA LEU A 14 5.78 8.41 -7.88
C LEU A 14 5.48 9.28 -9.11
N LEU A 15 4.21 9.45 -9.47
CA LEU A 15 3.82 10.14 -10.71
C LEU A 15 3.57 11.63 -10.54
N ILE A 16 3.24 12.10 -9.34
CA ILE A 16 2.95 13.52 -9.09
C ILE A 16 4.05 14.14 -8.25
N ALA A 17 4.37 13.55 -7.09
CA ALA A 17 5.31 14.19 -6.17
C ALA A 17 6.74 14.25 -6.75
N MET A 18 7.20 13.20 -7.46
CA MET A 18 8.52 13.22 -8.10
C MET A 18 8.62 14.27 -9.22
N PRO A 19 7.71 14.36 -10.22
CA PRO A 19 7.78 15.44 -11.21
C PRO A 19 7.70 16.83 -10.58
N LEU A 20 6.87 17.02 -9.55
CA LEU A 20 6.78 18.30 -8.84
C LEU A 20 8.10 18.68 -8.15
N LYS A 21 8.81 17.71 -7.59
CA LYS A 21 10.14 17.89 -6.99
C LYS A 21 11.17 18.40 -8.01
N TYR A 22 11.23 17.79 -9.19
CA TYR A 22 12.26 18.09 -10.18
C TYR A 22 11.92 19.29 -11.06
N ILE A 23 10.65 19.45 -11.44
CA ILE A 23 10.20 20.50 -12.36
C ILE A 23 9.94 21.81 -11.61
N PHE A 24 9.24 21.74 -10.48
CA PHE A 24 8.85 22.93 -9.71
C PHE A 24 9.78 23.24 -8.55
N LYS A 25 10.82 22.41 -8.31
CA LYS A 25 11.77 22.55 -7.18
C LYS A 25 11.06 22.69 -5.83
N MET A 26 9.88 22.08 -5.66
CA MET A 26 9.09 22.10 -4.43
C MET A 26 9.24 20.77 -3.68
N PRO A 27 10.32 20.57 -2.89
CA PRO A 27 10.55 19.32 -2.17
C PRO A 27 9.52 19.07 -1.04
N GLU A 28 8.80 20.10 -0.60
CA GLU A 28 7.80 19.99 0.47
C GLU A 28 6.61 19.10 0.07
N ALA A 29 6.19 19.13 -1.19
CA ALA A 29 5.12 18.27 -1.68
C ALA A 29 5.47 16.78 -1.53
N VAL A 30 6.72 16.40 -1.80
CA VAL A 30 7.21 15.03 -1.60
C VAL A 30 7.23 14.64 -0.13
N LYS A 31 7.60 15.57 0.77
CA LYS A 31 7.52 15.31 2.20
C LYS A 31 6.10 15.01 2.63
N ILE A 32 5.14 15.87 2.29
CA ILE A 32 3.74 15.71 2.72
C ILE A 32 3.15 14.41 2.17
N VAL A 33 3.29 14.16 0.87
CA VAL A 33 2.77 12.95 0.23
C VAL A 33 3.49 11.70 0.76
N GLY A 34 4.80 11.79 1.00
CA GLY A 34 5.59 10.72 1.63
C GLY A 34 5.12 10.37 3.04
N TRP A 35 4.81 11.37 3.86
CA TRP A 35 4.24 11.16 5.20
C TRP A 35 2.87 10.49 5.14
N VAL A 36 1.99 10.95 4.24
CA VAL A 36 0.65 10.36 4.04
C VAL A 36 0.76 8.91 3.59
N HIS A 37 1.60 8.62 2.60
CA HIS A 37 1.83 7.25 2.14
C HIS A 37 2.44 6.38 3.26
N GLY A 38 3.45 6.86 3.98
CA GLY A 38 4.04 6.10 5.09
C GLY A 38 3.03 5.74 6.19
N ALA A 39 2.12 6.66 6.53
CA ALA A 39 1.07 6.39 7.50
C ALA A 39 0.07 5.33 7.00
N LEU A 40 -0.33 5.43 5.73
CA LEU A 40 -1.21 4.46 5.09
C LEU A 40 -0.53 3.08 4.94
N PHE A 41 0.78 3.02 4.67
CA PHE A 41 1.58 1.80 4.61
C PHE A 41 1.60 1.08 5.96
N LEU A 42 1.90 1.80 7.04
CA LEU A 42 1.86 1.23 8.40
C LEU A 42 0.47 0.71 8.75
N THR A 43 -0.58 1.46 8.39
CA THR A 43 -1.97 1.03 8.60
C THR A 43 -2.26 -0.26 7.82
N PHE A 44 -1.84 -0.35 6.56
CA PHE A 44 -2.02 -1.55 5.75
C PHE A 44 -1.32 -2.78 6.35
N ILE A 45 -0.06 -2.61 6.81
CA ILE A 45 0.71 -3.66 7.46
C ILE A 45 0.01 -4.15 8.73
N TYR A 46 -0.49 -3.24 9.55
CA TYR A 46 -1.21 -3.55 10.78
C TYR A 46 -2.45 -4.41 10.48
N PHE A 47 -3.28 -4.00 9.52
CA PHE A 47 -4.44 -4.79 9.09
C PHE A 47 -4.05 -6.13 8.48
N ALA A 48 -2.98 -6.20 7.69
CA ALA A 48 -2.50 -7.46 7.13
C ALA A 48 -2.04 -8.44 8.23
N PHE A 49 -1.46 -7.91 9.31
CA PHE A 49 -1.08 -8.70 10.48
C PHE A 49 -2.30 -9.18 11.28
N GLU A 50 -3.28 -8.31 11.49
CA GLU A 50 -4.55 -8.66 12.15
C GLU A 50 -5.29 -9.77 11.38
N VAL A 51 -5.41 -9.63 10.06
CA VAL A 51 -6.01 -10.63 9.18
C VAL A 51 -5.24 -11.96 9.22
N MET A 52 -3.91 -11.91 9.26
CA MET A 52 -3.09 -13.12 9.37
C MET A 52 -3.43 -13.89 10.66
N GLY A 53 -3.62 -13.19 11.78
CA GLY A 53 -4.03 -13.78 13.05
C GLY A 53 -5.47 -14.31 13.02
N ALA A 54 -6.41 -13.49 12.53
CA ALA A 54 -7.84 -13.81 12.50
C ALA A 54 -8.18 -14.98 11.56
N CYS A 55 -7.60 -15.00 10.35
CA CYS A 55 -7.85 -16.03 9.34
C CYS A 55 -6.80 -17.16 9.36
N LYS A 56 -5.91 -17.21 10.38
CA LYS A 56 -4.81 -18.19 10.48
C LYS A 56 -4.00 -18.36 9.17
N LYS A 57 -3.80 -17.27 8.44
CA LYS A 57 -3.04 -17.32 7.18
C LYS A 57 -1.55 -17.54 7.50
N ASN A 58 -0.84 -18.18 6.58
CA ASN A 58 0.59 -18.46 6.76
C ASN A 58 1.44 -17.19 6.66
N MET A 59 2.63 -17.20 7.28
CA MET A 59 3.61 -16.11 7.17
C MET A 59 3.96 -15.75 5.70
N GLY A 60 3.93 -16.73 4.80
CA GLY A 60 4.14 -16.50 3.37
C GLY A 60 3.04 -15.65 2.70
N TRP A 61 1.81 -15.65 3.24
CA TRP A 61 0.74 -14.78 2.78
C TRP A 61 0.99 -13.33 3.20
N PHE A 62 1.45 -13.11 4.44
CA PHE A 62 1.83 -11.78 4.90
C PHE A 62 3.05 -11.24 4.16
N ALA A 63 4.05 -12.08 3.87
CA ALA A 63 5.17 -11.69 3.02
C ALA A 63 4.72 -11.26 1.62
N LYS A 64 3.70 -11.91 1.04
CA LYS A 64 3.09 -11.47 -0.23
C LYS A 64 2.36 -10.13 -0.09
N ALA A 65 1.61 -9.93 1.00
CA ALA A 65 0.95 -8.65 1.28
C ALA A 65 1.98 -7.51 1.40
N PHE A 66 3.07 -7.76 2.11
CA PHE A 66 4.19 -6.83 2.28
C PHE A 66 4.87 -6.50 0.95
N ALA A 67 5.22 -7.51 0.16
CA ALA A 67 5.80 -7.33 -1.16
C ALA A 67 4.86 -6.57 -2.10
N ALA A 68 3.56 -6.86 -2.05
CA ALA A 68 2.54 -6.14 -2.80
C ALA A 68 2.44 -4.66 -2.41
N ALA A 69 2.69 -4.30 -1.15
CA ALA A 69 2.71 -2.92 -0.68
C ALA A 69 3.93 -2.13 -1.16
N ILE A 70 5.08 -2.79 -1.38
CA ILE A 70 6.31 -2.15 -1.88
C ILE A 70 6.30 -2.01 -3.41
N ILE A 71 5.68 -2.96 -4.11
CA ILE A 71 5.63 -2.94 -5.57
C ILE A 71 4.55 -1.95 -6.01
N PRO A 72 4.86 -0.95 -6.85
CA PRO A 72 3.84 -0.08 -7.43
C PRO A 72 2.82 -0.94 -8.20
N CYS A 73 1.53 -0.73 -7.93
CA CYS A 73 0.40 -1.56 -8.39
C CYS A 73 0.26 -2.95 -7.74
N GLY A 74 1.18 -3.39 -6.88
CA GLY A 74 1.11 -4.70 -6.23
C GLY A 74 -0.11 -4.84 -5.32
N THR A 75 -0.44 -3.79 -4.56
CA THR A 75 -1.61 -3.76 -3.68
C THR A 75 -2.93 -3.91 -4.43
N PHE A 76 -3.03 -3.46 -5.68
CA PHE A 76 -4.23 -3.64 -6.51
C PHE A 76 -4.44 -5.10 -6.91
N VAL A 77 -3.34 -5.80 -7.24
CA VAL A 77 -3.40 -7.23 -7.56
C VAL A 77 -3.74 -8.02 -6.31
N PHE A 78 -3.13 -7.66 -5.17
CA PHE A 78 -3.41 -8.29 -3.89
C PHE A 78 -4.85 -8.06 -3.41
N ASP A 79 -5.41 -6.85 -3.54
CA ASP A 79 -6.81 -6.55 -3.22
C ASP A 79 -7.79 -7.34 -4.12
N LYS A 80 -7.45 -7.53 -5.41
CA LYS A 80 -8.20 -8.43 -6.30
C LYS A 80 -8.12 -9.90 -5.89
N GLN A 81 -6.99 -10.36 -5.38
CA GLN A 81 -6.85 -11.72 -4.85
C GLN A 81 -7.63 -11.89 -3.55
N LEU A 82 -7.58 -10.90 -2.65
CA LEU A 82 -8.35 -10.85 -1.40
C LEU A 82 -9.85 -10.95 -1.65
N LYS A 83 -10.40 -10.18 -2.60
CA LYS A 83 -11.84 -10.23 -2.95
C LYS A 83 -12.31 -11.56 -3.51
N LYS A 84 -11.39 -12.43 -3.95
CA LYS A 84 -11.70 -13.78 -4.43
C LYS A 84 -11.53 -14.84 -3.36
N ASP A 85 -11.00 -14.49 -2.19
CA ASP A 85 -10.77 -15.43 -1.09
C ASP A 85 -12.05 -15.52 -0.24
N PRO A 86 -12.79 -16.64 -0.29
CA PRO A 86 -14.07 -16.79 0.41
C PRO A 86 -13.92 -16.81 1.94
N GLU A 87 -12.70 -16.97 2.47
CA GLU A 87 -12.44 -16.90 3.92
C GLU A 87 -12.34 -15.45 4.44
N LEU A 88 -12.31 -14.47 3.54
CA LEU A 88 -12.10 -13.04 3.82
C LEU A 88 -13.28 -12.15 3.38
N GLN A 89 -14.33 -12.75 2.83
CA GLN A 89 -15.62 -12.11 2.55
C GLN A 89 -16.58 -12.28 3.72
#